data_AF-A0A382NYL8-F1
#
_entry.id   AF-A0A382NYL8-F1
#
_cell.length_a   1.000
_cell.length_b   1.000
_cell.length_c   1.000
_cell.angle_alpha   90.00
_cell.angle_beta   90.00
_cell.angle_gamma   90.00
#
_symmetry.space_group_name_H-M   'P 1'
#
loop_
_entity.id
_entity.type
_entity.pdbx_description
1 polymer ?
#
loop_
_entity_poly.entity_id
_entity_poly.type
_entity_poly.pdbx_seq_one_letter_code
_entity_poly.pdbx_strand_id
1 'polypeptide(L)'
;VNKRKILVPLGDKSYEVTLEAGILNNVSEELLKIGITKNRKILVISNEEISNLYGEKFLNNLKDNKFQAKMFLIKAGESYKNLKTLSQIYDVAFEFGLDRNSIIIALGGGIVGDVSGFAAATWLRGIEYIQIPTTLLSMVDSSVGG
;
A
#
# COMPACT_ATOMS: atom_id res chain seq x y z
N VAL A 1 -22.46 5.01 7.33
CA VAL A 1 -21.95 5.85 6.21
C VAL A 1 -21.85 4.97 4.98
N ASN A 2 -22.30 5.43 3.81
CA ASN A 2 -22.41 4.56 2.62
C ASN A 2 -21.05 4.22 2.01
N LYS A 3 -20.66 2.95 2.10
CA LYS A 3 -19.56 2.35 1.35
C LYS A 3 -19.91 2.31 -0.14
N ARG A 4 -18.99 2.75 -1.00
CA ARG A 4 -19.10 2.67 -2.46
C ARG A 4 -17.96 1.84 -3.02
N LYS A 5 -18.25 1.08 -4.08
CA LYS A 5 -17.26 0.34 -4.85
C LYS A 5 -17.31 0.80 -6.30
N ILE A 6 -16.15 1.04 -6.88
CA ILE A 6 -16.01 1.43 -8.28
C ILE A 6 -15.13 0.38 -8.95
N LEU A 7 -15.67 -0.33 -9.94
CA LEU A 7 -14.88 -1.23 -10.76
C LEU A 7 -14.09 -0.42 -11.79
N VAL A 8 -12.78 -0.64 -11.87
CA VAL A 8 -11.92 -0.10 -12.90
C VAL A 8 -11.64 -1.20 -13.92
N PRO A 9 -12.26 -1.17 -15.12
CA PRO A 9 -12.18 -2.25 -16.09
C PRO A 9 -10.90 -2.15 -16.93
N LEU A 10 -9.89 -2.94 -16.59
CA LEU A 10 -8.59 -3.02 -17.29
C LEU A 10 -8.32 -4.44 -17.82
N GLY A 11 -9.37 -5.17 -18.19
CA GLY A 11 -9.28 -6.57 -18.60
C GLY A 11 -8.83 -7.46 -17.43
N ASP A 12 -7.81 -8.28 -17.64
CA ASP A 12 -7.28 -9.21 -16.62
C ASP A 12 -6.68 -8.51 -15.39
N LYS A 13 -6.41 -7.20 -15.49
CA LYS A 13 -5.90 -6.38 -14.38
C LYS A 13 -6.97 -5.49 -13.75
N SER A 14 -8.25 -5.79 -13.97
CA SER A 14 -9.34 -5.02 -13.36
C SER A 14 -9.29 -5.09 -11.83
N TYR A 15 -9.59 -3.98 -11.17
CA TYR A 15 -9.61 -3.90 -9.70
C TYR A 15 -10.79 -3.05 -9.21
N GLU A 16 -11.13 -3.24 -7.93
CA GLU A 16 -12.16 -2.43 -7.26
C GLU A 16 -11.52 -1.32 -6.42
N VAL A 17 -11.99 -0.09 -6.58
CA VAL A 17 -11.72 1.02 -5.68
C VAL A 17 -12.84 1.08 -4.65
N THR A 18 -12.50 0.92 -3.37
CA THR A 18 -13.45 1.03 -2.26
C THR A 18 -13.35 2.40 -1.60
N LEU A 19 -14.49 3.10 -1.53
CA LEU A 19 -14.62 4.42 -0.93
C LEU A 19 -15.55 4.33 0.28
N GLU A 20 -15.02 4.57 1.47
CA GLU A 20 -15.80 4.54 2.71
C GLU A 20 -15.16 5.49 3.74
N ALA A 21 -15.99 6.30 4.39
CA ALA A 21 -15.50 7.16 5.47
C ALA A 21 -15.04 6.32 6.65
N GLY A 22 -13.80 6.54 7.10
CA GLY A 22 -13.23 5.76 8.20
C GLY A 22 -12.73 4.36 7.80
N ILE A 23 -12.60 4.07 6.50
CA ILE A 23 -12.13 2.76 6.02
C ILE A 23 -10.81 2.30 6.64
N LEU A 24 -9.91 3.25 6.99
CA LEU A 24 -8.65 2.96 7.68
C LEU A 24 -8.81 2.17 8.98
N ASN A 25 -9.98 2.23 9.61
CA ASN A 25 -10.28 1.48 10.83
C ASN A 25 -10.53 -0.01 10.58
N ASN A 26 -10.81 -0.40 9.33
CA ASN A 26 -11.25 -1.75 8.96
C ASN A 26 -10.45 -2.33 7.77
N VAL A 27 -9.27 -1.77 7.46
CA VAL A 27 -8.47 -2.16 6.29
C VAL A 27 -8.18 -3.65 6.30
N SER A 28 -7.79 -4.20 7.44
CA SER A 28 -7.45 -5.61 7.54
C SER A 28 -8.64 -6.53 7.27
N GLU A 29 -9.86 -6.14 7.63
CA GLU A 29 -11.08 -6.86 7.23
C GLU A 29 -11.36 -6.75 5.74
N GLU A 30 -11.13 -5.58 5.15
CA GLU A 30 -11.27 -5.37 3.71
C GLU A 30 -10.29 -6.22 2.91
N LEU A 31 -9.04 -6.34 3.37
CA LEU A 31 -8.05 -7.25 2.78
C LEU A 31 -8.55 -8.71 2.79
N LEU A 32 -9.11 -9.18 3.91
CA LEU A 32 -9.67 -10.53 3.99
C LEU A 32 -10.84 -10.71 3.02
N LYS A 33 -11.73 -9.71 2.88
CA LYS A 33 -12.89 -9.77 1.99
C LYS A 33 -12.52 -9.86 0.51
N ILE A 34 -11.38 -9.29 0.11
CA ILE A 34 -10.87 -9.39 -1.26
C ILE A 34 -9.96 -10.61 -1.48
N GLY A 35 -9.87 -11.52 -0.51
CA GLY A 35 -9.18 -12.81 -0.65
C GLY A 35 -7.74 -12.84 -0.14
N ILE A 36 -7.24 -11.77 0.47
CA ILE A 36 -5.91 -11.78 1.09
C ILE A 36 -5.95 -12.64 2.35
N THR A 37 -5.12 -13.68 2.41
CA THR A 37 -5.10 -14.61 3.55
C THR A 37 -4.29 -14.10 4.74
N LYS A 38 -4.65 -14.55 5.95
CA LYS A 38 -3.94 -14.22 7.21
C LYS A 38 -2.48 -14.66 7.18
N ASN A 39 -1.66 -14.12 8.07
CA ASN A 39 -0.22 -14.39 8.22
C ASN A 39 0.68 -13.94 7.05
N ARG A 40 0.11 -13.35 5.99
CA ARG A 40 0.90 -12.74 4.91
C ARG A 40 1.75 -11.58 5.42
N LYS A 41 2.94 -11.43 4.83
CA LYS A 41 3.84 -10.31 5.11
C LYS A 41 3.42 -9.09 4.28
N ILE A 42 3.28 -7.98 4.98
CA ILE A 42 2.87 -6.70 4.40
C ILE A 42 3.94 -5.66 4.72
N LEU A 43 4.57 -5.12 3.68
CA LEU A 43 5.43 -3.95 3.80
C LEU A 43 4.62 -2.71 3.45
N VAL A 44 4.40 -1.85 4.44
CA VAL A 44 3.70 -0.58 4.27
C VAL A 44 4.73 0.51 3.98
N ILE A 45 4.62 1.16 2.85
CA ILE A 45 5.44 2.33 2.50
C ILE A 45 4.62 3.59 2.79
N SER A 46 5.22 4.51 3.53
CA SER A 46 4.59 5.79 3.90
C SER A 46 5.64 6.89 4.02
N ASN A 47 5.25 8.08 4.46
CA ASN A 47 6.16 9.15 4.85
C ASN A 47 5.90 9.55 6.31
N GLU A 48 6.77 10.40 6.89
CA GLU A 48 6.65 10.79 8.30
C GLU A 48 5.31 11.46 8.62
N GLU A 49 4.84 12.38 7.77
CA GLU A 49 3.60 13.12 7.96
C GLU A 49 2.38 12.19 8.07
N ILE A 50 2.24 11.25 7.13
CA ILE A 50 1.13 10.31 7.09
C ILE A 50 1.26 9.25 8.18
N SER A 51 2.48 8.79 8.46
CA SER A 51 2.74 7.85 9.56
C SER A 51 2.37 8.43 10.92
N ASN A 52 2.66 9.71 11.16
CA ASN A 52 2.30 10.37 12.43
C ASN A 52 0.79 10.47 12.64
N LEU A 53 0.01 10.54 11.56
CA LEU A 53 -1.46 10.61 11.63
C LEU A 53 -2.13 9.23 11.73
N TYR A 54 -1.61 8.25 10.99
CA TYR A 54 -2.32 6.98 10.77
C TYR A 54 -1.48 5.72 11.02
N GLY A 55 -0.15 5.84 11.11
CA GLY A 55 0.77 4.70 11.00
C GLY A 55 0.60 3.65 12.09
N GLU A 56 0.57 4.06 13.36
CA GLU A 56 0.38 3.12 14.49
C GLU A 56 -0.97 2.42 14.40
N LYS A 57 -2.05 3.19 14.21
CA LYS A 57 -3.40 2.66 14.09
C LYS A 57 -3.53 1.67 12.93
N PHE A 58 -2.92 2.01 11.79
CA PHE A 58 -2.93 1.17 10.60
C PHE A 58 -2.20 -0.15 10.81
N LEU A 59 -0.99 -0.12 11.39
CA LEU A 59 -0.24 -1.34 11.70
C LEU A 59 -0.95 -2.21 12.71
N ASN A 60 -1.56 -1.62 13.75
CA ASN A 60 -2.33 -2.37 14.74
C ASN A 60 -3.55 -3.03 14.10
N ASN A 61 -4.28 -2.31 13.25
CA ASN A 61 -5.42 -2.88 12.52
C ASN A 61 -5.02 -4.09 11.66
N LEU A 62 -3.87 -4.04 10.98
CA LEU A 62 -3.34 -5.20 10.24
C LEU A 62 -3.01 -6.38 11.17
N LYS A 63 -2.37 -6.11 12.31
CA LYS A 63 -2.03 -7.16 13.29
C LYS A 63 -3.25 -7.83 13.91
N ASP A 64 -4.36 -7.11 14.10
CA ASP A 64 -5.61 -7.67 14.65
C ASP A 64 -6.13 -8.85 13.82
N ASN A 65 -5.90 -8.82 12.51
CA ASN A 65 -6.23 -9.92 11.59
C ASN A 65 -5.03 -10.80 11.22
N LYS A 66 -4.00 -10.81 12.07
CA LYS A 66 -2.81 -11.66 11.99
C LYS A 66 -1.93 -11.42 10.77
N PHE A 67 -1.95 -10.21 10.18
CA PHE A 67 -0.95 -9.86 9.18
C PHE A 67 0.40 -9.56 9.83
N GLN A 68 1.49 -9.97 9.18
CA GLN A 68 2.83 -9.61 9.59
C GLN A 68 3.19 -8.28 8.91
N ALA A 69 2.91 -7.16 9.57
CA ALA A 69 3.08 -5.83 8.99
C ALA A 69 4.32 -5.11 9.51
N LYS A 70 5.13 -4.56 8.59
CA LYS A 70 6.23 -3.63 8.88
C LYS A 70 6.01 -2.36 8.08
N MET A 71 6.30 -1.20 8.66
CA MET A 71 6.27 0.08 7.96
C MET A 71 7.68 0.57 7.65
N PHE A 72 7.87 1.12 6.46
CA PHE A 72 9.07 1.85 6.06
C PHE A 72 8.69 3.25 5.62
N LEU A 73 9.43 4.24 6.13
CA LEU A 73 9.19 5.65 5.85
C LEU A 73 10.18 6.13 4.80
N ILE A 74 9.64 6.60 3.68
CA ILE A 74 10.41 7.36 2.70
C ILE A 74 10.29 8.86 3.03
N LYS A 75 11.31 9.61 2.65
CA LYS A 75 11.24 11.08 2.74
C LYS A 75 10.21 11.61 1.74
N ALA A 76 9.47 12.64 2.15
CA ALA A 76 8.50 13.30 1.29
C ALA A 76 9.20 14.20 0.26
N GLY A 77 8.63 14.30 -0.94
CA GLY A 77 9.07 15.20 -2.02
C GLY A 77 9.59 14.49 -3.26
N GLU A 78 9.42 15.14 -4.43
CA GLU A 78 9.70 14.55 -5.75
C GLU A 78 11.18 14.18 -5.93
N SER A 79 12.09 14.91 -5.27
CA SER A 79 13.52 14.60 -5.29
C SER A 79 13.86 13.22 -4.71
N TYR A 80 12.97 12.62 -3.91
CA TYR A 80 13.10 11.29 -3.36
C TYR A 80 12.47 10.20 -4.24
N LYS A 81 11.83 10.56 -5.37
CA LYS A 81 11.39 9.63 -6.41
C LYS A 81 12.58 9.22 -7.28
N ASN A 82 13.46 8.41 -6.71
CA ASN A 82 14.69 8.00 -7.36
C ASN A 82 15.10 6.56 -6.98
N LEU A 83 16.08 6.01 -7.70
CA LEU A 83 16.56 4.64 -7.50
C LEU A 83 17.21 4.39 -6.13
N LYS A 84 17.69 5.44 -5.45
CA LYS A 84 18.26 5.30 -4.10
C LYS A 84 17.17 4.99 -3.08
N THR A 85 16.06 5.69 -3.12
CA THR A 85 14.89 5.39 -2.27
C THR A 85 14.36 3.99 -2.56
N LEU A 86 14.31 3.61 -3.84
CA LEU A 86 13.91 2.27 -4.26
C LEU A 86 14.83 1.18 -3.68
N SER A 87 16.15 1.38 -3.71
CA SER A 87 17.12 0.46 -3.11
C SER A 87 16.87 0.27 -1.62
N GLN A 88 16.56 1.35 -0.89
CA GLN A 88 16.26 1.26 0.54
C GLN A 88 14.99 0.44 0.82
N ILE A 89 13.97 0.56 -0.05
CA ILE A 89 12.76 -0.28 0.05
C ILE A 89 13.15 -1.75 -0.14
N TYR A 90 14.02 -2.07 -1.11
CA TYR A 90 14.48 -3.43 -1.34
C TYR A 90 15.30 -3.99 -0.17
N ASP A 91 16.16 -3.19 0.45
CA ASP A 91 16.93 -3.60 1.62
C ASP A 91 15.98 -4.00 2.77
N VAL A 92 15.00 -3.15 3.06
CA VAL A 92 13.99 -3.43 4.10
C VAL A 92 13.11 -4.63 3.71
N ALA A 93 12.78 -4.77 2.43
CA ALA A 93 11.98 -5.89 1.95
C ALA A 93 12.74 -7.22 2.08
N PHE A 94 14.04 -7.21 1.78
CA PHE A 94 14.93 -8.36 1.95
C PHE A 94 15.05 -8.73 3.43
N GLU A 95 15.35 -7.77 4.29
CA GLU A 95 15.49 -7.98 5.74
C GLU A 95 14.20 -8.50 6.38
N PHE A 96 13.04 -7.98 5.96
CA PHE A 96 11.75 -8.47 6.44
C PHE A 96 11.37 -9.83 5.82
N GLY A 97 12.09 -10.25 4.78
CA GLY A 97 11.91 -11.51 4.08
C GLY A 97 10.62 -11.55 3.28
N LEU A 98 10.34 -10.51 2.48
CA LEU A 98 9.25 -10.55 1.51
C LEU A 98 9.53 -11.64 0.47
N ASP A 99 8.53 -12.46 0.22
CA ASP A 99 8.47 -13.48 -0.81
C ASP A 99 7.45 -13.13 -1.91
N ARG A 100 7.21 -14.05 -2.85
CA ARG A 100 6.26 -13.86 -3.96
C ARG A 100 4.81 -13.71 -3.50
N ASN A 101 4.50 -14.15 -2.28
CA ASN A 101 3.18 -14.09 -1.67
C ASN A 101 3.11 -12.94 -0.66
N SER A 102 4.06 -12.02 -0.65
CA SER A 102 4.03 -10.83 0.20
C SER A 102 3.31 -9.70 -0.52
N ILE A 103 3.00 -8.63 0.21
CA ILE A 103 2.25 -7.48 -0.30
C ILE A 103 3.02 -6.20 0.02
N ILE A 104 3.04 -5.27 -0.93
CA ILE A 104 3.42 -3.89 -0.66
C ILE A 104 2.15 -3.03 -0.62
N ILE A 105 2.00 -2.25 0.46
CA ILE A 105 0.92 -1.27 0.60
C ILE A 105 1.50 0.13 0.53
N ALA A 106 0.94 0.98 -0.33
CA ALA A 106 1.22 2.42 -0.35
C ALA A 106 0.23 3.15 0.55
N LEU A 107 0.68 3.68 1.68
CA LEU A 107 -0.12 4.55 2.54
C LEU A 107 0.41 5.98 2.41
N GLY A 108 -0.13 6.75 1.47
CA GLY A 108 0.36 8.10 1.19
C GLY A 108 -0.20 8.74 -0.08
N GLY A 109 0.37 9.87 -0.48
CA GLY A 109 0.07 10.55 -1.74
C GLY A 109 0.74 9.91 -2.96
N GLY A 110 0.69 10.60 -4.10
CA GLY A 110 1.19 10.09 -5.40
C GLY A 110 2.66 9.65 -5.37
N ILE A 111 3.54 10.39 -4.69
CA ILE A 111 4.98 10.05 -4.61
C ILE A 111 5.19 8.70 -3.91
N VAL A 112 4.48 8.46 -2.79
CA VAL A 112 4.53 7.17 -2.08
C VAL A 112 3.97 6.08 -2.98
N GLY A 113 2.85 6.36 -3.67
CA GLY A 113 2.24 5.49 -4.67
C GLY A 113 3.24 5.05 -5.73
N ASP A 114 3.80 5.99 -6.49
CA ASP A 114 4.70 5.71 -7.61
C ASP A 114 5.92 4.87 -7.19
N VAL A 115 6.60 5.27 -6.12
CA VAL A 115 7.84 4.60 -5.70
C VAL A 115 7.55 3.19 -5.19
N SER A 116 6.48 3.02 -4.41
CA SER A 116 6.10 1.71 -3.86
C SER A 116 5.48 0.79 -4.92
N GLY A 117 4.71 1.33 -5.86
CA GLY A 117 4.15 0.60 -7.00
C GLY A 117 5.25 0.08 -7.91
N PHE A 118 6.24 0.91 -8.22
CA PHE A 118 7.41 0.47 -8.96
C PHE A 118 8.18 -0.61 -8.19
N ALA A 119 8.41 -0.43 -6.89
CA ALA A 119 9.06 -1.44 -6.05
C ALA A 119 8.30 -2.79 -6.06
N ALA A 120 6.97 -2.77 -5.99
CA ALA A 120 6.15 -3.97 -6.03
C ALA A 120 6.19 -4.67 -7.38
N ALA A 121 6.21 -3.91 -8.48
CA ALA A 121 6.27 -4.44 -9.84
C ALA A 121 7.61 -5.14 -10.15
N THR A 122 8.70 -4.66 -9.56
CA THR A 122 10.06 -5.16 -9.82
C THR A 122 10.55 -6.17 -8.78
N TRP A 123 10.06 -6.10 -7.53
CA TRP A 123 10.43 -7.05 -6.48
C TRP A 123 10.04 -8.48 -6.86
N LEU A 124 11.03 -9.37 -6.95
CA LEU A 124 10.84 -10.76 -7.39
C LEU A 124 10.09 -10.91 -8.73
N ARG A 125 10.14 -9.90 -9.62
CA ARG A 125 9.37 -9.79 -10.88
C ARG A 125 7.87 -9.57 -10.71
N GLY A 126 7.45 -8.98 -9.58
CA GLY A 126 6.08 -8.62 -9.31
C GLY A 126 5.52 -9.35 -8.11
N ILE A 127 4.94 -8.59 -7.19
CA ILE A 127 4.10 -9.06 -6.07
C ILE A 127 2.83 -8.22 -5.97
N GLU A 128 1.89 -8.64 -5.14
CA GLU A 128 0.63 -7.91 -4.93
C GLU A 128 0.89 -6.51 -4.36
N TYR A 129 0.13 -5.55 -4.87
CA TYR A 129 0.27 -4.13 -4.56
C TYR A 129 -1.10 -3.52 -4.26
N ILE A 130 -1.18 -2.72 -3.19
CA ILE A 130 -2.42 -2.07 -2.77
C ILE A 130 -2.14 -0.60 -2.49
N GLN A 131 -2.97 0.27 -3.07
CA GLN A 131 -2.92 1.71 -2.83
C GLN A 131 -3.95 2.15 -1.80
N ILE A 132 -3.50 2.99 -0.86
CA ILE A 132 -4.33 3.69 0.11
C ILE A 132 -3.98 5.18 -0.03
N PRO A 133 -4.51 5.85 -1.07
CA PRO A 133 -4.17 7.23 -1.39
C PRO A 133 -4.66 8.19 -0.28
N THR A 134 -3.79 9.10 0.16
CA THR A 134 -4.12 10.06 1.24
C THR A 134 -4.25 11.51 0.76
N THR A 135 -4.01 11.79 -0.52
CA THR A 135 -4.28 13.11 -1.12
C THR A 135 -5.41 13.00 -2.11
N LEU A 136 -6.22 14.07 -2.25
CA LEU A 136 -7.31 14.08 -3.22
C LEU A 136 -6.81 13.84 -4.65
N LEU A 137 -5.65 14.43 -5.00
CA LEU A 137 -5.03 14.23 -6.30
C LEU A 137 -4.69 12.75 -6.54
N SER A 138 -4.07 12.04 -5.58
CA SER A 138 -3.79 10.62 -5.76
C SER A 138 -5.04 9.74 -5.72
N MET A 139 -6.12 10.19 -5.08
CA MET A 139 -7.41 9.49 -5.11
C MET A 139 -8.09 9.52 -6.47
N VAL A 140 -7.88 10.57 -7.28
CA VAL A 140 -8.57 10.77 -8.57
C VAL A 140 -7.69 10.59 -9.80
N ASP A 141 -6.37 10.71 -9.66
CA ASP A 141 -5.41 10.70 -10.77
C ASP A 141 -4.49 9.48 -10.67
N SER A 142 -3.76 9.33 -9.55
CA SER A 142 -2.81 8.21 -9.37
C SER A 142 -3.45 6.85 -9.09
N SER A 143 -4.75 6.81 -8.79
CA SER A 143 -5.49 5.58 -8.49
C SER A 143 -5.94 4.83 -9.76
N VAL A 144 -5.77 5.42 -10.94
CA VAL A 144 -6.14 4.85 -12.26
C VAL A 144 -5.05 5.16 -13.28
N GLY A 145 -4.33 4.14 -13.74
CA GLY A 145 -3.27 4.32 -14.75
C GLY A 145 -2.18 3.24 -14.77
N GLY A 146 -2.05 2.49 -13.68
CA GLY A 146 -1.02 1.45 -13.51
C GLY A 146 -0.09 1.76 -12.36
#